data_AF-A0A367J9D3-F1
#
_entry.id   AF-A0A367J9D3-F1
#
_cell.length_a   1.000
_cell.length_b   1.000
_cell.length_c   1.000
_cell.angle_alpha   90.00
_cell.angle_beta   90.00
_cell.angle_gamma   90.00
#
_symmetry.space_group_name_H-M   'P 1'
#
loop_
_entity.id
_entity.type
_entity.pdbx_description
1 polymer ?
#
loop_
_entity_poly.entity_id
_entity_poly.type
_entity_poly.pdbx_seq_one_letter_code
_entity_poly.pdbx_strand_id
1 'polypeptide(L)'
;MVPENEVHLYVRPQNQDEQLWNEAMRRNPDPKKFVPVLAIGFDDILKRMEVQSNQAELHQEKLKETSERLQSVQRQYMLGTLVKLEEHKRRHTDLTQRLLRLLRYSSVLRYKGFPLNTDEEATIQQLAQLAESNESPEQLNAKMIALWNRLQSLKAQTSQDRDSKYEVWRTVSEEDTNIIAKVLSDEHHGIKHITSILKSDGKELEAIEDGLKECRNTFKRQAQ
;
A
#
# COMPACT_ATOMS: atom_id res chain seq x y z
N MET A 1 -13.47 19.08 28.01
CA MET A 1 -14.47 18.45 27.12
C MET A 1 -15.27 17.50 27.96
N VAL A 2 -16.57 17.45 27.73
CA VAL A 2 -17.48 16.58 28.46
C VAL A 2 -17.95 15.48 27.48
N PRO A 3 -18.07 14.23 27.92
CA PRO A 3 -18.72 13.18 27.13
C PRO A 3 -20.13 13.61 26.71
N GLU A 4 -20.56 13.28 25.49
CA GLU A 4 -21.85 13.74 24.94
C GLU A 4 -23.05 13.42 25.86
N ASN A 5 -22.97 12.32 26.60
CA ASN A 5 -24.03 11.85 27.51
C ASN A 5 -24.13 12.65 28.82
N GLU A 6 -23.10 13.44 29.16
CA GLU A 6 -22.98 14.12 30.44
C GLU A 6 -23.20 15.64 30.32
N VAL A 7 -23.31 16.16 29.09
CA VAL A 7 -23.49 17.61 28.83
C VAL A 7 -24.71 18.17 29.56
N HIS A 8 -25.80 17.40 29.61
CA HIS A 8 -27.05 17.82 30.27
C HIS A 8 -26.92 18.00 31.80
N LEU A 9 -25.88 17.46 32.42
CA LEU A 9 -25.64 17.57 33.86
C LEU A 9 -25.09 18.95 34.25
N TYR A 10 -24.53 19.70 33.30
CA TYR A 10 -23.92 20.99 33.58
C TYR A 10 -24.91 22.12 33.36
N VAL A 11 -25.29 22.78 34.46
CA VAL A 11 -26.27 23.87 34.49
C VAL A 11 -25.58 25.16 34.93
N ARG A 12 -26.19 26.30 34.58
CA ARG A 12 -25.78 27.63 35.04
C ARG A 12 -25.67 27.66 36.58
N PRO A 13 -24.54 28.12 37.14
CA PRO A 13 -24.40 28.36 38.57
C PRO A 13 -25.33 29.48 39.08
N GLN A 14 -25.82 29.38 40.32
CA GLN A 14 -26.85 30.28 40.86
C GLN A 14 -26.44 31.76 40.96
N ASN A 15 -25.13 32.04 41.02
CA ASN A 15 -24.59 33.39 41.25
C ASN A 15 -24.18 34.12 39.95
N GLN A 16 -24.72 33.75 38.79
CA GLN A 16 -24.26 34.25 37.49
C GLN A 16 -25.39 34.86 36.63
N ASP A 17 -25.02 35.89 35.86
CA ASP A 17 -25.92 36.54 34.92
C ASP A 17 -26.40 35.58 33.83
N GLU A 18 -27.72 35.46 33.72
CA GLU A 18 -28.38 34.62 32.74
C GLU A 18 -28.06 35.04 31.29
N GLN A 19 -27.92 36.34 31.05
CA GLN A 19 -27.64 36.87 29.72
C GLN A 19 -26.26 36.42 29.20
N LEU A 20 -25.22 36.54 30.04
CA LEU A 20 -23.85 36.15 29.68
C LEU A 20 -23.71 34.64 29.48
N TRP A 21 -24.38 33.84 30.33
CA TRP A 21 -24.41 32.38 30.18
C TRP A 21 -25.06 31.95 28.86
N ASN A 22 -26.20 32.54 28.52
CA ASN A 22 -26.92 32.25 27.28
C ASN A 22 -26.14 32.70 26.04
N GLU A 23 -25.40 33.80 26.14
CA GLU A 23 -24.49 34.24 25.06
C GLU A 23 -23.31 33.27 24.88
N ALA A 24 -22.69 32.82 25.97
CA ALA A 24 -21.60 31.85 25.92
C ALA A 24 -22.04 30.49 25.33
N MET A 25 -23.26 30.04 25.67
CA MET A 25 -23.88 28.87 25.05
C MET A 25 -24.13 29.07 23.55
N ARG A 26 -24.60 30.26 23.15
CA ARG A 26 -24.86 30.58 21.72
C ARG A 26 -23.57 30.63 20.90
N ARG A 27 -22.48 31.14 21.49
CA ARG A 27 -21.16 31.24 20.84
C ARG A 27 -20.28 30.00 21.01
N ASN A 28 -20.84 28.90 21.51
CA ASN A 28 -20.10 27.67 21.72
C ASN A 28 -19.73 27.00 20.37
N PRO A 29 -18.45 26.67 20.12
CA PRO A 29 -18.01 26.03 18.88
C PRO A 29 -18.56 24.61 18.67
N ASP A 30 -18.80 23.84 19.74
CA ASP A 30 -19.45 22.52 19.65
C ASP A 30 -20.33 22.27 20.88
N PRO A 31 -21.67 22.45 20.76
CA PRO A 31 -22.61 22.29 21.86
C PRO A 31 -22.76 20.85 22.34
N LYS A 32 -22.23 19.86 21.61
CA LYS A 32 -22.28 18.44 22.02
C LYS A 32 -21.16 18.04 22.96
N LYS A 33 -20.07 18.81 23.02
CA LYS A 33 -18.83 18.40 23.74
C LYS A 33 -18.26 19.47 24.65
N PHE A 34 -18.61 20.73 24.41
CA PHE A 34 -18.14 21.83 25.23
C PHE A 34 -19.30 22.43 26.02
N VAL A 35 -18.99 22.78 27.26
CA VAL A 35 -19.89 23.51 28.15
C VAL A 35 -19.14 24.75 28.63
N PRO A 36 -19.78 25.94 28.65
CA PRO A 36 -19.20 27.14 29.24
C PRO A 36 -18.84 26.92 30.71
N VAL A 37 -17.60 27.28 31.05
CA VAL A 37 -17.11 27.28 32.42
C VAL A 37 -16.64 28.69 32.75
N LEU A 38 -17.13 29.23 33.85
CA LEU A 38 -16.71 30.55 34.32
C LEU A 38 -15.24 30.50 34.75
N ALA A 39 -14.48 31.53 34.42
CA ALA A 39 -13.15 31.76 34.98
C ALA A 39 -13.13 33.20 35.52
N ILE A 40 -12.80 33.35 36.79
CA ILE A 40 -12.73 34.66 37.46
C ILE A 40 -11.29 34.91 37.90
N GLY A 41 -10.71 36.01 37.44
CA GLY A 41 -9.37 36.44 37.84
C GLY A 41 -8.23 35.55 37.31
N PHE A 42 -7.04 35.76 37.86
CA PHE A 42 -5.82 35.08 37.40
C PHE A 42 -5.70 33.65 37.93
N ASP A 43 -6.27 33.34 39.10
CA ASP A 43 -6.17 32.02 39.72
C ASP A 43 -6.85 30.93 38.86
N ASP A 44 -8.02 31.23 38.29
CA ASP A 44 -8.72 30.27 37.42
C ASP A 44 -8.04 30.10 36.05
N ILE A 45 -7.36 31.13 35.56
CA ILE A 45 -6.54 31.04 34.35
C ILE A 45 -5.31 30.18 34.62
N LEU A 46 -4.66 30.35 35.77
CA LEU A 46 -3.52 29.54 36.19
C LEU A 46 -3.90 28.06 36.31
N LYS A 47 -5.04 27.75 36.96
CA LYS A 47 -5.58 26.37 37.00
C LYS A 47 -5.78 25.77 35.60
N ARG A 48 -6.29 26.57 34.64
CA ARG A 48 -6.45 26.10 33.25
C ARG A 48 -5.11 25.83 32.58
N MET A 49 -4.11 26.70 32.81
CA MET A 49 -2.76 26.51 32.28
C MET A 49 -2.13 25.23 32.82
N GLU A 50 -2.27 24.94 34.12
CA GLU A 50 -1.79 23.70 34.72
C GLU A 50 -2.48 22.46 34.14
N VAL A 51 -3.81 22.49 34.02
CA VAL A 51 -4.58 21.39 33.39
C VAL A 51 -4.16 21.19 31.93
N GLN A 52 -3.94 22.26 31.18
CA GLN A 52 -3.48 22.19 29.80
C GLN A 52 -2.06 21.62 29.70
N SER A 53 -1.16 22.00 30.61
CA SER A 53 0.20 21.45 30.68
C SER A 53 0.16 19.94 30.92
N ASN A 54 -0.59 19.51 31.94
CA ASN A 54 -0.74 18.08 32.26
C ASN A 54 -1.35 17.30 31.08
N GLN A 55 -2.36 17.87 30.41
CA GLN A 55 -2.99 17.25 29.25
C GLN A 55 -2.02 17.15 28.05
N ALA A 56 -1.19 18.17 27.84
CA ALA A 56 -0.16 18.15 26.79
C ALA A 56 0.90 17.08 27.04
N GLU A 57 1.32 16.90 28.30
CA GLU A 57 2.24 15.83 28.70
C GLU A 57 1.64 14.44 28.43
N LEU A 58 0.37 14.22 28.82
CA LEU A 58 -0.35 12.96 28.52
C LEU A 58 -0.45 12.71 27.02
N HIS A 59 -0.75 13.73 26.22
CA HIS A 59 -0.78 13.61 24.77
C HIS A 59 0.59 13.26 24.20
N GLN A 60 1.66 13.86 24.71
CA GLN A 60 3.02 13.56 24.27
C GLN A 60 3.42 12.11 24.61
N GLU A 61 3.05 11.61 25.79
CA GLU A 61 3.25 10.21 26.17
C GLU A 61 2.50 9.26 25.23
N LYS A 62 1.22 9.54 24.92
CA LYS A 62 0.45 8.75 23.95
C LYS A 62 1.04 8.78 22.55
N LEU A 63 1.56 9.92 22.10
CA LEU A 63 2.24 10.00 20.81
C LEU A 63 3.51 9.13 20.81
N LYS A 64 4.29 9.13 21.89
CA LYS A 64 5.46 8.24 22.02
C LYS A 64 5.04 6.76 21.98
N GLU A 65 4.02 6.38 22.74
CA GLU A 65 3.46 5.01 22.74
C GLU A 65 3.03 4.56 21.34
N THR A 66 2.31 5.41 20.60
CA THR A 66 1.89 5.10 19.22
C THR A 66 3.07 4.99 18.25
N SER A 67 4.08 5.86 18.39
CA SER A 67 5.30 5.81 17.59
C SER A 67 6.08 4.52 17.83
N GLU A 68 6.25 4.13 19.08
CA GLU A 68 6.92 2.87 19.46
C GLU A 68 6.18 1.65 18.92
N ARG A 69 4.85 1.62 19.03
CA ARG A 69 4.02 0.57 18.42
C ARG A 69 4.20 0.51 16.92
N LEU A 70 4.15 1.65 16.22
CA LEU A 70 4.36 1.70 14.79
C LEU A 70 5.73 1.14 14.39
N GLN A 71 6.79 1.55 15.10
CA GLN A 71 8.13 1.01 14.88
C GLN A 71 8.21 -0.50 15.12
N SER A 72 7.54 -1.01 16.15
CA SER A 72 7.52 -2.45 16.45
C SER A 72 6.86 -3.25 15.32
N VAL A 73 5.72 -2.77 14.80
CA VAL A 73 5.01 -3.38 13.67
C VAL A 73 5.86 -3.33 12.42
N GLN A 74 6.50 -2.19 12.16
CA GLN A 74 7.41 -2.04 11.02
C GLN A 74 8.59 -3.02 11.09
N ARG A 75 9.20 -3.19 12.29
CA ARG A 75 10.27 -4.17 12.50
C ARG A 75 9.80 -5.60 12.26
N GLN A 76 8.62 -5.98 12.78
CA GLN A 76 8.04 -7.31 12.56
C GLN A 76 7.74 -7.57 11.08
N TYR A 77 7.23 -6.56 10.37
CA TYR A 77 6.97 -6.66 8.95
C TYR A 77 8.27 -6.86 8.15
N MET A 78 9.28 -6.03 8.40
CA MET A 78 10.56 -6.06 7.69
C MET A 78 11.35 -7.35 7.96
N LEU A 79 11.49 -7.75 9.22
CA LEU A 79 12.36 -8.86 9.62
C LEU A 79 11.65 -10.22 9.59
N GLY A 80 10.35 -10.23 9.86
CA GLY A 80 9.57 -11.47 9.94
C GLY A 80 8.80 -11.76 8.66
N THR A 81 7.93 -10.83 8.26
CA THR A 81 6.95 -11.09 7.21
C THR A 81 7.59 -11.13 5.83
N LEU A 82 8.45 -10.17 5.49
CA LEU A 82 9.12 -10.13 4.19
C LEU A 82 10.03 -11.34 3.96
N VAL A 83 10.80 -11.74 4.96
CA VAL A 83 11.70 -12.90 4.88
C VAL A 83 10.90 -14.19 4.65
N LYS A 84 9.84 -14.40 5.44
CA LYS A 84 8.94 -15.56 5.24
C LYS A 84 8.26 -15.52 3.88
N LEU A 85 7.83 -14.36 3.42
CA LEU A 85 7.22 -14.21 2.09
C LEU A 85 8.18 -14.65 0.99
N GLU A 86 9.45 -14.23 1.06
CA GLU A 86 10.46 -14.64 0.08
C GLU A 86 10.76 -16.14 0.17
N GLU A 87 10.87 -16.69 1.37
CA GLU A 87 11.03 -18.13 1.59
C GLU A 87 9.86 -18.93 1.00
N HIS A 88 8.61 -18.49 1.22
CA HIS A 88 7.43 -19.12 0.65
C HIS A 88 7.41 -19.03 -0.87
N LYS A 89 7.84 -17.90 -1.46
CA LYS A 89 7.99 -17.79 -2.93
C LYS A 89 8.99 -18.80 -3.47
N ARG A 90 10.17 -18.93 -2.84
CA ARG A 90 11.20 -19.90 -3.24
C ARG A 90 10.71 -21.34 -3.11
N ARG A 91 10.03 -21.68 -2.00
CA ARG A 91 9.42 -23.02 -1.82
C ARG A 91 8.32 -23.30 -2.83
N HIS A 92 7.49 -22.32 -3.14
CA HIS A 92 6.45 -22.45 -4.15
C HIS A 92 7.07 -22.76 -5.52
N THR A 93 8.12 -22.05 -5.93
CA THR A 93 8.82 -22.34 -7.20
C THR A 93 9.43 -23.73 -7.24
N ASP A 94 10.06 -24.20 -6.14
CA ASP A 94 10.61 -25.55 -6.06
C ASP A 94 9.53 -26.63 -6.14
N LEU A 95 8.46 -26.50 -5.36
CA LEU A 95 7.34 -27.43 -5.36
C LEU A 95 6.64 -27.48 -6.73
N THR A 96 6.45 -26.33 -7.38
CA THR A 96 5.88 -26.27 -8.73
C THR A 96 6.77 -26.99 -9.74
N GLN A 97 8.10 -26.81 -9.69
CA GLN A 97 9.03 -27.56 -10.55
C GLN A 97 9.00 -29.07 -10.29
N ARG A 98 8.94 -29.48 -9.01
CA ARG A 98 8.82 -30.90 -8.62
C ARG A 98 7.49 -31.50 -9.11
N LEU A 99 6.39 -30.75 -8.97
CA LEU A 99 5.08 -31.16 -9.45
C LEU A 99 5.07 -31.32 -10.97
N LEU A 100 5.62 -30.35 -11.72
CA LEU A 100 5.75 -30.46 -13.18
C LEU A 100 6.56 -31.69 -13.59
N ARG A 101 7.65 -31.99 -12.87
CA ARG A 101 8.47 -33.18 -13.13
C ARG A 101 7.69 -34.47 -12.86
N LEU A 102 6.95 -34.56 -11.76
CA LEU A 102 6.10 -35.72 -11.46
C LEU A 102 4.97 -35.87 -12.48
N LEU A 103 4.34 -34.77 -12.87
CA LEU A 103 3.27 -34.76 -13.86
C LEU A 103 3.79 -35.26 -15.22
N ARG A 104 4.99 -34.83 -15.63
CA ARG A 104 5.68 -35.37 -16.80
C ARG A 104 5.89 -36.88 -16.71
N TYR A 105 6.40 -37.39 -15.60
CA TYR A 105 6.62 -38.84 -15.46
C TYR A 105 5.29 -39.60 -15.46
N SER A 106 4.28 -39.07 -14.77
CA SER A 106 2.95 -39.69 -14.69
C SER A 106 2.26 -39.72 -16.06
N SER A 107 2.33 -38.64 -16.84
CA SER A 107 1.75 -38.59 -18.18
C SER A 107 2.45 -39.56 -19.12
N VAL A 108 3.78 -39.57 -19.14
CA VAL A 108 4.57 -40.49 -19.98
C VAL A 108 4.29 -41.96 -19.63
N LEU A 109 4.20 -42.30 -18.34
CA LEU A 109 3.90 -43.67 -17.92
C LEU A 109 2.47 -44.09 -18.27
N ARG A 110 1.49 -43.19 -18.12
CA ARG A 110 0.08 -43.45 -18.43
C ARG A 110 -0.16 -43.65 -19.92
N TYR A 111 0.45 -42.81 -20.76
CA TYR A 111 0.23 -42.80 -22.20
C TYR A 111 1.30 -43.56 -22.99
N LYS A 112 2.16 -44.33 -22.31
CA LYS A 112 3.17 -45.16 -22.96
C LYS A 112 2.50 -46.16 -23.91
N GLY A 113 2.81 -46.08 -25.20
CA GLY A 113 2.30 -46.98 -26.23
C GLY A 113 0.96 -46.56 -26.85
N PHE A 114 0.40 -45.43 -26.45
CA PHE A 114 -0.72 -44.79 -27.16
C PHE A 114 -0.18 -43.86 -28.25
N PRO A 115 -0.92 -43.67 -29.37
CA PRO A 115 -0.60 -42.62 -30.33
C PRO A 115 -0.74 -41.23 -29.69
N LEU A 116 0.04 -40.27 -30.17
CA LEU A 116 -0.02 -38.87 -29.73
C LEU A 116 -1.43 -38.31 -29.95
N ASN A 117 -1.96 -37.61 -28.95
CA ASN A 117 -3.24 -36.92 -29.09
C ASN A 117 -3.07 -35.61 -29.89
N THR A 118 -4.12 -35.15 -30.57
CA THR A 118 -4.09 -33.89 -31.33
C THR A 118 -3.75 -32.68 -30.45
N ASP A 119 -4.22 -32.69 -29.21
CA ASP A 119 -3.90 -31.64 -28.23
C ASP A 119 -2.41 -31.67 -27.84
N GLU A 120 -1.81 -32.84 -27.74
CA GLU A 120 -0.38 -32.98 -27.43
C GLU A 120 0.46 -32.46 -28.59
N GLU A 121 0.13 -32.80 -29.83
CA GLU A 121 0.78 -32.26 -31.03
C GLU A 121 0.71 -30.73 -31.09
N ALA A 122 -0.44 -30.15 -30.78
CA ALA A 122 -0.60 -28.69 -30.70
C ALA A 122 0.31 -28.08 -29.61
N THR A 123 0.39 -28.69 -28.43
CA THR A 123 1.30 -28.20 -27.37
C THR A 123 2.77 -28.36 -27.73
N ILE A 124 3.15 -29.43 -28.43
CA ILE A 124 4.52 -29.63 -28.92
C ILE A 124 4.89 -28.52 -29.92
N GLN A 125 3.98 -28.18 -30.85
CA GLN A 125 4.19 -27.08 -31.79
C GLN A 125 4.34 -25.73 -31.08
N GLN A 126 3.50 -25.44 -30.09
CA GLN A 126 3.62 -24.22 -29.27
C GLN A 126 4.96 -24.16 -28.52
N LEU A 127 5.41 -25.28 -27.94
CA LEU A 127 6.70 -25.36 -27.27
C LEU A 127 7.88 -25.20 -28.23
N ALA A 128 7.78 -25.77 -29.44
CA ALA A 128 8.80 -25.60 -30.47
C ALA A 128 8.91 -24.13 -30.91
N GLN A 129 7.78 -23.45 -31.14
CA GLN A 129 7.75 -22.01 -31.46
C GLN A 129 8.36 -21.17 -30.34
N LEU A 130 8.04 -21.48 -29.08
CA LEU A 130 8.63 -20.79 -27.93
C LEU A 130 10.14 -21.07 -27.82
N ALA A 131 10.58 -22.30 -28.08
CA ALA A 131 11.99 -22.67 -28.05
C ALA A 131 12.79 -21.98 -29.18
N GLU A 132 12.22 -21.83 -30.37
CA GLU A 132 12.82 -21.10 -31.49
C GLU A 132 12.86 -19.59 -31.25
N SER A 133 11.86 -19.04 -30.57
CA SER A 133 11.79 -17.59 -30.26
C SER A 133 12.80 -17.13 -29.21
N ASN A 134 13.28 -18.06 -28.37
CA ASN A 134 14.37 -17.78 -27.44
C ASN A 134 15.68 -17.89 -28.21
N GLU A 135 16.38 -16.77 -28.34
CA GLU A 135 17.77 -16.75 -28.78
C GLU A 135 18.55 -17.88 -28.10
N SER A 136 19.46 -18.52 -28.84
CA SER A 136 20.17 -19.69 -28.34
C SER A 136 20.75 -19.38 -26.94
N PRO A 137 20.84 -20.35 -26.02
CA PRO A 137 21.33 -20.09 -24.66
C PRO A 137 22.70 -19.39 -24.66
N GLU A 138 23.50 -19.63 -25.69
CA GLU A 138 24.77 -18.95 -25.96
C GLU A 138 24.59 -17.46 -26.33
N GLN A 139 23.64 -17.11 -27.19
CA GLN A 139 23.31 -15.73 -27.54
C GLN A 139 22.79 -14.94 -26.33
N LEU A 140 21.93 -15.55 -25.52
CA LEU A 140 21.44 -14.93 -24.27
C LEU A 140 22.59 -14.70 -23.28
N ASN A 141 23.48 -15.68 -23.11
CA ASN A 141 24.67 -15.53 -22.26
C ASN A 141 25.61 -14.44 -22.79
N ALA A 142 25.82 -14.37 -24.10
CA ALA A 142 26.63 -13.33 -24.73
C ALA A 142 26.03 -11.93 -24.51
N LYS A 143 24.71 -11.78 -24.65
CA LYS A 143 24.01 -10.53 -24.33
C LYS A 143 24.11 -10.17 -22.85
N MET A 144 23.96 -11.16 -21.95
CA MET A 144 24.11 -10.94 -20.52
C MET A 144 25.51 -10.47 -20.16
N ILE A 145 26.55 -11.07 -20.73
CA ILE A 145 27.94 -10.65 -20.56
C ILE A 145 28.15 -9.24 -21.13
N ALA A 146 27.61 -8.94 -22.30
CA ALA A 146 27.71 -7.60 -22.89
C ALA A 146 27.03 -6.52 -22.02
N LEU A 147 25.84 -6.82 -21.47
CA LEU A 147 25.16 -5.94 -20.53
C LEU A 147 25.93 -5.78 -19.22
N TRP A 148 26.51 -6.86 -18.71
CA TRP A 148 27.32 -6.83 -17.50
C TRP A 148 28.58 -5.97 -17.69
N ASN A 149 29.28 -6.13 -18.81
CA ASN A 149 30.42 -5.30 -19.18
C ASN A 149 30.02 -3.81 -19.33
N ARG A 150 28.86 -3.54 -19.94
CA ARG A 150 28.32 -2.16 -20.05
C ARG A 150 27.97 -1.57 -18.68
N LEU A 151 27.41 -2.36 -17.77
CA LEU A 151 27.12 -1.91 -16.41
C LEU A 151 28.43 -1.61 -15.67
N GLN A 152 29.44 -2.47 -15.81
CA GLN A 152 30.74 -2.28 -15.20
C GLN A 152 31.44 -1.02 -15.73
N SER A 153 31.37 -0.74 -17.03
CA SER A 153 31.94 0.47 -17.62
C SER A 153 31.21 1.74 -17.15
N LEU A 154 29.87 1.72 -17.10
CA LEU A 154 29.08 2.83 -16.54
C LEU A 154 29.40 3.08 -15.07
N LYS A 155 29.60 2.02 -14.28
CA LYS A 155 30.00 2.12 -12.87
C LYS A 155 31.39 2.74 -12.74
N ALA A 156 32.35 2.37 -13.60
CA ALA A 156 33.69 2.94 -13.60
C ALA A 156 33.65 4.44 -13.96
N GLN A 157 32.91 4.83 -15.02
CA GLN A 157 32.72 6.22 -15.41
C GLN A 157 32.05 7.04 -14.29
N THR A 158 30.99 6.51 -13.68
CA THR A 158 30.29 7.17 -12.56
C THR A 158 31.19 7.34 -11.34
N SER A 159 32.14 6.42 -11.13
CA SER A 159 33.08 6.48 -10.00
C SER A 159 34.16 7.56 -10.22
N GLN A 160 34.55 7.79 -11.48
CA GLN A 160 35.49 8.84 -11.86
C GLN A 160 34.85 10.24 -11.81
N ASP A 161 33.57 10.34 -12.15
CA ASP A 161 32.77 11.58 -12.08
C ASP A 161 32.36 11.96 -10.64
N ARG A 162 32.48 11.03 -9.67
CA ARG A 162 32.17 11.29 -8.26
C ARG A 162 33.12 12.31 -7.59
N ASP A 163 34.36 12.46 -8.07
CA ASP A 163 35.29 13.47 -7.55
C ASP A 163 34.86 14.90 -7.93
N SER A 164 34.13 15.07 -9.04
CA SER A 164 33.55 16.36 -9.45
C SER A 164 32.12 16.59 -8.91
N LYS A 165 31.43 15.51 -8.50
CA LYS A 165 30.03 15.50 -8.05
C LYS A 165 29.78 16.17 -6.69
N TYR A 166 30.79 16.37 -5.85
CA TYR A 166 30.60 17.01 -4.54
C TYR A 166 30.21 18.50 -4.63
N GLU A 167 30.48 19.18 -5.75
CA GLU A 167 30.07 20.58 -5.92
C GLU A 167 28.63 20.74 -6.42
N VAL A 168 28.12 19.79 -7.21
CA VAL A 168 26.79 19.89 -7.87
C VAL A 168 25.63 19.54 -6.93
N TRP A 169 25.84 18.68 -5.93
CA TRP A 169 24.77 18.30 -4.98
C TRP A 169 24.60 19.26 -3.81
N ARG A 170 25.40 20.34 -3.74
CA ARG A 170 25.25 21.37 -2.69
C ARG A 170 24.11 22.35 -2.93
N THR A 171 23.46 22.33 -4.11
CA THR A 171 22.49 23.36 -4.51
C THR A 171 21.06 22.84 -4.65
N VAL A 172 20.73 21.63 -4.18
CA VAL A 172 19.33 21.25 -4.01
C VAL A 172 18.94 21.58 -2.57
N SER A 173 18.12 22.62 -2.40
CA SER A 173 17.61 23.00 -1.09
C SER A 173 16.75 21.86 -0.52
N GLU A 174 16.85 21.61 0.79
CA GLU A 174 15.97 20.66 1.49
C GLU A 174 14.49 20.98 1.25
N GLU A 175 14.16 22.26 1.08
CA GLU A 175 12.82 22.75 0.75
C GLU A 175 12.33 22.25 -0.61
N ASP A 176 13.18 22.30 -1.65
CA ASP A 176 12.83 21.80 -2.98
C ASP A 176 12.60 20.29 -2.95
N THR A 177 13.42 19.55 -2.19
CA THR A 177 13.22 18.10 -2.03
C THR A 177 11.91 17.76 -1.34
N ASN A 178 11.49 18.55 -0.36
CA ASN A 178 10.21 18.35 0.33
C ASN A 178 9.02 18.66 -0.57
N ILE A 179 9.10 19.69 -1.41
CA ILE A 179 8.06 19.99 -2.41
C ILE A 179 7.95 18.83 -3.40
N ILE A 180 9.07 18.34 -3.94
CA ILE A 180 9.09 17.21 -4.87
C ILE A 180 8.53 15.95 -4.19
N ALA A 181 8.93 15.67 -2.94
CA ALA A 181 8.41 14.53 -2.19
C ALA A 181 6.89 14.61 -1.97
N LYS A 182 6.36 15.82 -1.72
CA LYS A 182 4.93 16.05 -1.57
C LYS A 182 4.18 15.81 -2.89
N VAL A 183 4.66 16.41 -3.99
CA VAL A 183 4.05 16.21 -5.33
C VAL A 183 4.06 14.73 -5.70
N LEU A 184 5.18 14.04 -5.51
CA LEU A 184 5.26 12.59 -5.75
C LEU A 184 4.32 11.78 -4.86
N SER A 185 4.10 12.21 -3.62
CA SER A 185 3.13 11.56 -2.72
C SER A 185 1.70 11.72 -3.23
N ASP A 186 1.34 12.93 -3.66
CA ASP A 186 0.02 13.26 -4.20
C ASP A 186 -0.23 12.50 -5.52
N GLU A 187 0.76 12.47 -6.41
CA GLU A 187 0.72 11.69 -7.66
C GLU A 187 0.59 10.20 -7.39
N HIS A 188 1.35 9.65 -6.43
CA HIS A 188 1.24 8.24 -6.04
C HIS A 188 -0.14 7.91 -5.47
N HIS A 189 -0.74 8.83 -4.70
CA HIS A 189 -2.10 8.68 -4.21
C HIS A 189 -3.11 8.68 -5.37
N GLY A 190 -2.95 9.61 -6.32
CA GLY A 190 -3.76 9.67 -7.53
C GLY A 190 -3.67 8.40 -8.38
N ILE A 191 -2.45 7.91 -8.64
CA ILE A 191 -2.23 6.67 -9.40
C ILE A 191 -2.84 5.47 -8.69
N LYS A 192 -2.70 5.37 -7.36
CA LYS A 192 -3.34 4.30 -6.58
C LYS A 192 -4.87 4.35 -6.70
N HIS A 193 -5.46 5.53 -6.63
CA HIS A 193 -6.90 5.72 -6.76
C HIS A 193 -7.38 5.29 -8.15
N ILE A 194 -6.73 5.79 -9.22
CA ILE A 194 -7.05 5.40 -10.60
C ILE A 194 -6.87 3.88 -10.79
N THR A 195 -5.81 3.30 -10.24
CA THR A 195 -5.59 1.85 -10.29
C THR A 195 -6.71 1.09 -9.58
N SER A 196 -7.24 1.61 -8.47
CA SER A 196 -8.36 1.00 -7.76
C SER A 196 -9.65 1.08 -8.57
N ILE A 197 -9.93 2.23 -9.21
CA ILE A 197 -11.07 2.41 -10.11
C ILE A 197 -10.97 1.42 -11.26
N LEU A 198 -9.85 1.39 -11.98
CA LEU A 198 -9.65 0.48 -13.11
C LEU A 198 -9.79 -1.00 -12.72
N LYS A 199 -9.40 -1.37 -11.49
CA LYS A 199 -9.62 -2.72 -10.98
C LYS A 199 -11.09 -3.00 -10.62
N SER A 200 -11.84 -2.01 -10.16
CA SER A 200 -13.29 -2.14 -9.94
C SER A 200 -14.00 -2.27 -11.28
N ASP A 201 -13.75 -1.32 -12.18
CA ASP A 201 -14.33 -1.28 -13.52
C ASP A 201 -14.00 -2.55 -14.31
N GLY A 202 -12.77 -3.06 -14.20
CA GLY A 202 -12.37 -4.34 -14.81
C GLY A 202 -13.20 -5.52 -14.29
N LYS A 203 -13.45 -5.60 -12.98
CA LYS A 203 -14.31 -6.64 -12.39
C LYS A 203 -15.77 -6.48 -12.79
N GLU A 204 -16.26 -5.25 -12.88
CA GLU A 204 -17.62 -4.94 -13.33
C GLU A 204 -17.82 -5.34 -14.79
N LEU A 205 -16.84 -5.05 -15.65
CA LEU A 205 -16.85 -5.47 -17.05
C LEU A 205 -16.79 -6.98 -17.19
N GLU A 206 -15.96 -7.68 -16.40
CA GLU A 206 -15.94 -9.15 -16.36
C GLU A 206 -17.31 -9.72 -15.96
N ALA A 207 -17.96 -9.14 -14.93
CA ALA A 207 -19.29 -9.56 -14.50
C ALA A 207 -20.37 -9.31 -15.58
N ILE A 208 -20.28 -8.20 -16.31
CA ILE A 208 -21.17 -7.91 -17.44
C ILE A 208 -20.91 -8.90 -18.58
N GLU A 209 -19.65 -9.19 -18.90
CA GLU A 209 -19.30 -10.16 -19.95
C GLU A 209 -19.86 -11.56 -19.62
N ASP A 210 -19.72 -12.00 -18.37
CA ASP A 210 -20.25 -13.29 -17.92
C ASP A 210 -21.79 -13.30 -17.93
N GLY A 211 -22.44 -12.23 -17.48
CA GLY A 211 -23.90 -12.09 -17.58
C GLY A 211 -24.41 -12.11 -19.03
N LEU A 212 -23.68 -11.52 -19.97
CA LEU A 212 -23.99 -11.57 -21.40
C LEU A 212 -23.77 -12.97 -21.99
N LYS A 213 -22.74 -13.70 -21.56
CA LYS A 213 -22.52 -15.11 -21.96
C LYS A 213 -23.66 -15.99 -21.46
N GLU A 214 -24.10 -15.81 -20.21
CA GLU A 214 -25.24 -16.54 -19.63
C GLU A 214 -26.55 -16.23 -20.37
N CYS A 215 -26.86 -14.96 -20.59
CA CYS A 215 -28.03 -14.55 -21.39
C CYS A 215 -27.99 -15.19 -22.78
N ARG A 216 -26.85 -15.12 -23.49
CA ARG A 216 -26.70 -15.75 -24.81
C ARG A 216 -26.92 -17.26 -24.77
N ASN A 217 -26.45 -17.94 -23.73
CA ASN A 217 -26.62 -19.39 -23.57
C ASN A 217 -28.08 -19.76 -23.24
N THR A 218 -28.79 -18.95 -22.46
CA THR A 218 -30.23 -19.16 -22.20
C THR A 218 -31.07 -18.95 -23.46
N PHE A 219 -30.80 -17.92 -24.27
CA PHE A 219 -31.46 -17.72 -25.55
C PHE A 219 -31.23 -18.87 -26.53
N LYS A 220 -29.99 -19.41 -26.61
CA LYS A 220 -29.71 -20.59 -27.44
C LYS A 220 -30.45 -21.85 -26.99
N ARG A 221 -30.70 -22.00 -25.67
CA ARG A 221 -31.47 -23.13 -25.11
C ARG A 221 -32.98 -23.00 -25.30
N GLN A 222 -33.52 -21.79 -25.40
CA GLN A 222 -34.95 -21.57 -25.66
C GLN A 222 -35.32 -21.63 -27.16
N ALA A 223 -34.34 -21.55 -28.04
CA ALA A 223 -34.52 -21.63 -29.50
C ALA A 223 -34.31 -23.05 -30.07
N GLN A 224 -34.03 -24.05 -29.22
CA GLN A 224 -34.01 -25.49 -29.53
C GLN A 224 -35.23 -26.16 -28.90
#